data_AF-A0A6C0IBX7-F1
#
_entry.id   AF-A0A6C0IBX7-F1
#
_cell.length_a   1.000
_cell.length_b   1.000
_cell.length_c   1.000
_cell.angle_alpha   90.00
_cell.angle_beta   90.00
_cell.angle_gamma   90.00
#
_symmetry.space_group_name_H-M   'P 1'
#
loop_
_entity.id
_entity.type
_entity.pdbx_description
1 polymer ?
#
loop_
_entity_poly.entity_id
_entity_poly.type
_entity_poly.pdbx_seq_one_letter_code
_entity_poly.pdbx_strand_id
1 'polypeptide(L)'
;MDIYMLIFDVLVFSATIVVLYLWWNSTLDIALDSVPPVVKEGFTTANGTVNNISMCPLSSKSYIDKTGDTLCCDGNVNGIECEGKTICTMSSLNSKDYEACSTYLASYYARKGKELCPSHLSSYYENKGVSFCTNGSLAPTMDAPMSHTQRKCKVAGGYTDATSCEIELELEKFVCPSPQCQKTALPGNPVLLSASFKDLMGIYHSCYEDKSIFRYLAAIFGPDWKAKSSWLNPDRNVIFCSIAKKYFIDKTLQKNQIDI
;
A
#
# COMPACT_ATOMS: atom_id res chain seq x y z
N MET A 1 14.32 49.38 -38.90
CA MET A 1 13.41 49.75 -37.79
C MET A 1 13.17 48.50 -36.95
N ASP A 2 14.24 47.78 -36.58
CA ASP A 2 14.14 46.34 -36.27
C ASP A 2 14.76 45.94 -34.93
N ILE A 3 15.50 46.83 -34.28
CA ILE A 3 16.08 46.58 -32.96
C ILE A 3 15.02 46.67 -31.85
N TYR A 4 14.04 47.58 -32.00
CA TYR A 4 12.99 47.76 -31.00
C TYR A 4 12.02 46.58 -30.93
N MET A 5 11.82 45.85 -32.03
CA MET A 5 10.98 44.64 -32.05
C MET A 5 11.64 43.49 -31.27
N LEU A 6 12.94 43.27 -31.50
CA LEU A 6 13.72 42.24 -30.79
C LEU A 6 13.79 42.48 -29.28
N ILE A 7 13.93 43.73 -28.85
CA ILE A 7 13.95 44.07 -27.42
C ILE A 7 12.59 43.82 -26.78
N PHE A 8 11.50 44.12 -27.48
CA PHE A 8 10.14 43.90 -26.98
C PHE A 8 9.84 42.41 -26.78
N ASP A 9 10.20 41.56 -27.74
CA ASP A 9 9.96 40.11 -27.64
C ASP A 9 10.74 39.46 -26.49
N VAL A 10 11.99 39.88 -26.26
CA VAL A 10 12.81 39.37 -25.14
C VAL A 10 12.24 39.79 -23.77
N LEU A 11 11.67 40.99 -23.67
CA LEU A 11 11.05 41.46 -22.43
C LEU A 11 9.74 40.72 -22.12
N VAL A 12 8.92 40.44 -23.13
CA VAL A 12 7.69 39.66 -22.95
C VAL A 12 7.99 38.20 -22.56
N PHE A 13 9.01 37.60 -23.16
CA PHE A 13 9.42 36.23 -22.82
C PHE A 13 9.97 36.12 -21.39
N SER A 14 10.78 37.08 -20.94
CA SER A 14 11.30 37.06 -19.57
C SER A 14 10.21 37.29 -18.52
N ALA A 15 9.24 38.17 -18.78
CA ALA A 15 8.11 38.40 -17.88
C ALA A 15 7.21 37.16 -17.72
N THR A 16 6.94 36.43 -18.81
CA THR A 16 6.10 35.21 -18.75
C THR A 16 6.77 34.08 -17.97
N ILE A 17 8.09 33.91 -18.09
CA ILE A 17 8.86 32.93 -17.31
C ILE A 17 8.79 33.26 -15.81
N VAL A 18 8.90 34.53 -15.42
CA VAL A 18 8.81 34.94 -14.01
C VAL A 18 7.42 34.67 -13.44
N VAL A 19 6.35 34.96 -14.19
CA VAL A 19 4.97 34.69 -13.76
C VAL A 19 4.74 33.19 -13.56
N LEU A 20 5.20 32.34 -14.49
CA LEU A 20 5.09 30.88 -14.37
C LEU A 20 5.88 30.35 -13.16
N TYR A 21 7.07 30.89 -12.90
CA TYR A 21 7.90 30.50 -11.76
C TYR A 21 7.26 30.87 -10.42
N LEU A 22 6.65 32.06 -10.33
CA LEU A 22 5.92 32.49 -9.13
C LEU A 22 4.64 31.67 -8.90
N TRP A 23 3.94 31.29 -9.98
CA TRP A 23 2.74 30.45 -9.89
C TRP A 23 3.06 29.02 -9.43
N TRP A 24 4.18 28.47 -9.90
CA TRP A 24 4.66 27.15 -9.49
C TRP A 24 5.05 27.11 -8.00
N ASN A 25 5.74 28.13 -7.48
CA ASN A 25 6.12 28.15 -6.06
C ASN A 25 4.93 28.33 -5.12
N SER A 26 3.90 29.09 -5.52
CA SER A 26 2.69 29.31 -4.71
C SER A 26 1.85 28.04 -4.50
N THR A 27 1.91 27.08 -5.43
CA THR A 27 1.16 25.81 -5.32
C THR A 27 1.87 24.75 -4.49
N LEU A 28 3.17 24.90 -4.20
CA LEU A 28 3.95 23.89 -3.47
C LEU A 28 3.80 24.00 -1.94
N ASP A 29 3.48 25.18 -1.40
CA ASP A 29 3.39 25.40 0.05
C ASP A 29 2.07 24.91 0.69
N ILE A 30 1.08 24.48 -0.10
CA ILE A 30 -0.23 24.05 0.42
C ILE A 30 -0.28 22.53 0.72
N ALA A 31 0.74 21.75 0.35
CA ALA A 31 0.70 20.29 0.44
C ALA A 31 1.48 19.68 1.63
N LEU A 32 2.07 20.47 2.54
CA LEU A 32 3.03 19.98 3.53
C LEU A 32 2.57 19.98 5.00
N ASP A 33 1.39 20.51 5.33
CA ASP A 33 0.87 20.50 6.70
C ASP A 33 -0.42 19.69 6.82
N SER A 34 -0.25 18.38 6.99
CA SER A 34 -1.07 17.57 7.90
C SER A 34 -0.59 16.12 7.86
N VAL A 35 0.48 15.83 8.58
CA VAL A 35 0.72 14.44 9.02
C VAL A 35 -0.23 14.21 10.19
N PRO A 36 -1.33 13.43 10.03
CA PRO A 36 -2.20 13.16 11.15
C PRO A 36 -1.43 12.36 12.22
N PRO A 37 -1.74 12.57 13.51
CA PRO A 37 -1.10 11.86 14.60
C PRO A 37 -1.31 10.34 14.43
N VAL A 38 -0.25 9.57 14.71
CA VAL A 38 -0.27 8.10 14.75
C VAL A 38 -1.21 7.66 15.88
N VAL A 39 -2.47 7.39 15.53
CA VAL A 39 -3.45 6.78 16.41
C VAL A 39 -3.10 5.30 16.54
N LYS A 40 -2.79 4.85 17.77
CA LYS A 40 -2.75 3.42 18.10
C LYS A 40 -4.19 2.92 18.15
N GLU A 41 -4.67 2.33 17.06
CA GLU A 41 -6.00 1.71 17.02
C GLU A 41 -5.96 0.37 17.76
N GLY A 42 -6.44 0.39 19.01
CA GLY A 42 -7.04 -0.79 19.61
C GLY A 42 -8.35 -1.05 18.89
N PHE A 43 -8.60 -2.29 18.46
CA PHE A 43 -9.87 -2.71 17.89
C PHE A 43 -10.99 -2.46 18.92
N THR A 44 -11.62 -1.29 18.89
CA THR A 44 -12.92 -1.10 19.51
C THR A 44 -13.93 -1.68 18.54
N THR A 45 -14.21 -2.97 18.68
CA THR A 45 -15.52 -3.49 18.32
C THR A 45 -16.51 -2.60 19.05
N ALA A 46 -17.13 -1.66 18.33
CA ALA A 46 -18.30 -0.96 18.84
C ALA A 46 -19.24 -2.06 19.37
N ASN A 47 -19.80 -1.86 20.55
CA ASN A 47 -20.73 -2.76 21.25
C ASN A 47 -22.02 -3.11 20.44
N GLY A 48 -22.02 -2.96 19.11
CA GLY A 48 -23.00 -3.53 18.21
C GLY A 48 -22.75 -5.02 18.05
N THR A 49 -23.61 -5.82 18.64
CA THR A 49 -23.75 -7.24 18.34
C THR A 49 -23.83 -7.42 16.81
N VAL A 50 -22.82 -8.07 16.24
CA VAL A 50 -22.78 -8.49 14.84
C VAL A 50 -23.85 -9.57 14.66
N ASN A 51 -25.08 -9.16 14.43
CA ASN A 51 -26.24 -10.05 14.43
C ASN A 51 -26.54 -10.68 13.07
N ASN A 52 -25.98 -10.15 11.98
CA ASN A 52 -26.32 -10.57 10.63
C ASN A 52 -25.06 -10.69 9.76
N ILE A 53 -24.26 -11.73 10.03
CA ILE A 53 -23.34 -12.21 8.99
C ILE A 53 -24.15 -13.05 8.04
N SER A 54 -23.96 -12.82 6.74
CA SER A 54 -24.66 -13.52 5.66
C SER A 54 -23.73 -14.44 4.86
N MET A 55 -22.45 -14.50 5.19
CA MET A 55 -21.45 -15.27 4.44
C MET A 55 -20.49 -16.05 5.32
N CYS A 56 -20.08 -17.20 4.81
CA CYS A 56 -18.95 -17.95 5.33
C CYS A 56 -17.62 -17.32 4.86
N PRO A 57 -16.51 -17.49 5.62
CA PRO A 57 -15.18 -17.03 5.21
C PRO A 57 -14.76 -17.50 3.81
N LEU A 58 -13.87 -16.75 3.11
CA LEU A 58 -13.24 -17.23 1.87
C LEU A 58 -12.66 -18.63 2.11
N SER A 59 -12.93 -19.55 1.19
CA SER A 59 -12.58 -20.99 1.20
C SER A 59 -13.56 -21.93 1.88
N SER A 60 -14.57 -21.41 2.58
CA SER A 60 -15.60 -22.26 3.20
C SER A 60 -16.92 -22.24 2.45
N LYS A 61 -17.69 -23.32 2.57
CA LYS A 61 -19.01 -23.51 1.94
C LYS A 61 -20.08 -23.52 3.01
N SER A 62 -21.21 -22.87 2.76
CA SER A 62 -22.38 -22.98 3.64
C SER A 62 -23.13 -24.28 3.37
N TYR A 63 -23.70 -24.88 4.42
CA TYR A 63 -24.62 -26.00 4.35
C TYR A 63 -25.65 -25.93 5.47
N ILE A 64 -26.76 -26.65 5.34
CA ILE A 64 -27.80 -26.74 6.38
C ILE A 64 -27.67 -28.12 7.03
N ASP A 65 -27.58 -28.16 8.35
CA ASP A 65 -27.43 -29.42 9.08
C ASP A 65 -28.78 -30.11 9.36
N LYS A 66 -28.74 -31.18 10.18
CA LYS A 66 -29.93 -31.96 10.56
C LYS A 66 -30.89 -31.18 11.46
N THR A 67 -30.43 -30.13 12.15
CA THR A 67 -31.26 -29.28 13.02
C THR A 67 -31.87 -28.09 12.29
N GLY A 68 -31.43 -27.84 11.05
CA GLY A 68 -31.86 -26.71 10.23
C GLY A 68 -30.99 -25.47 10.41
N ASP A 69 -29.88 -25.58 11.12
CA ASP A 69 -28.92 -24.50 11.30
C ASP A 69 -28.03 -24.38 10.05
N THR A 70 -27.71 -23.14 9.66
CA THR A 70 -26.76 -22.90 8.57
C THR A 70 -25.34 -22.88 9.14
N LEU A 71 -24.49 -23.79 8.68
CA LEU A 71 -23.12 -23.96 9.13
C LEU A 71 -22.13 -23.65 8.00
N CYS A 72 -20.91 -23.31 8.37
CA CYS A 72 -19.80 -23.10 7.43
C CYS A 72 -18.81 -24.27 7.51
N CYS A 73 -18.49 -24.85 6.37
CA CYS A 73 -17.61 -26.01 6.19
C CYS A 73 -16.31 -25.59 5.50
N ASP A 74 -15.18 -25.84 6.16
CA ASP A 74 -13.85 -25.83 5.54
C ASP A 74 -13.60 -27.22 4.91
N GLY A 75 -14.00 -27.36 3.65
CA GLY A 75 -13.96 -28.63 2.92
C GLY A 75 -15.06 -28.77 1.88
N ASN A 76 -15.37 -30.01 1.53
CA ASN A 76 -16.50 -30.30 0.65
C ASN A 76 -17.79 -30.47 1.45
N VAL A 77 -18.92 -30.15 0.82
CA VAL A 77 -20.24 -30.34 1.40
C VAL A 77 -20.93 -31.43 0.60
N ASN A 78 -21.40 -32.47 1.30
CA ASN A 78 -22.15 -33.57 0.72
C ASN A 78 -23.54 -33.61 1.36
N GLY A 79 -24.48 -32.88 0.76
CA GLY A 79 -25.82 -32.68 1.29
C GLY A 79 -25.79 -31.88 2.60
N ILE A 80 -26.03 -32.58 3.71
CA ILE A 80 -26.14 -32.04 5.08
C ILE A 80 -24.90 -32.29 5.93
N GLU A 81 -23.83 -32.85 5.34
CA GLU A 81 -22.59 -33.17 6.04
C GLU A 81 -21.40 -32.44 5.40
N CYS A 82 -20.49 -31.98 6.27
CA CYS A 82 -19.22 -31.39 5.89
C CYS A 82 -18.15 -32.48 5.79
N GLU A 83 -17.66 -32.75 4.58
CA GLU A 83 -16.47 -33.56 4.31
C GLU A 83 -15.22 -32.71 4.56
N GLY A 84 -15.00 -32.37 5.83
CA GLY A 84 -13.97 -31.45 6.26
C GLY A 84 -14.17 -31.04 7.73
N LYS A 85 -13.91 -29.77 8.04
CA LYS A 85 -14.13 -29.23 9.37
C LYS A 85 -15.26 -28.19 9.33
N THR A 86 -16.30 -28.41 10.13
CA THR A 86 -17.26 -27.33 10.45
C THR A 86 -16.55 -26.27 11.29
N ILE A 87 -16.54 -25.03 10.80
CA ILE A 87 -15.78 -23.94 11.42
C ILE A 87 -16.64 -23.02 12.29
N CYS A 88 -17.89 -22.77 11.90
CA CYS A 88 -18.79 -21.89 12.64
C CYS A 88 -20.27 -22.12 12.26
N THR A 89 -21.17 -21.63 13.12
CA THR A 89 -22.62 -21.56 12.84
C THR A 89 -23.07 -20.13 12.56
N MET A 90 -23.96 -19.96 11.60
CA MET A 90 -24.60 -18.67 11.29
C MET A 90 -25.65 -18.29 12.33
N SER A 91 -26.06 -19.22 13.19
CA SER A 91 -26.94 -18.96 14.32
C SER A 91 -26.24 -18.04 15.33
N SER A 92 -27.00 -17.12 15.93
CA SER A 92 -26.46 -16.10 16.86
C SER A 92 -25.94 -16.67 18.19
N LEU A 93 -26.19 -17.95 18.44
CA LEU A 93 -25.80 -18.66 19.65
C LEU A 93 -24.66 -19.62 19.34
N ASN A 94 -23.63 -19.57 20.19
CA ASN A 94 -22.60 -20.59 20.21
C ASN A 94 -23.24 -21.94 20.52
N SER A 95 -22.94 -22.95 19.70
CA SER A 95 -23.25 -24.33 20.05
C SER A 95 -22.13 -24.89 20.94
N LYS A 96 -22.30 -26.10 21.48
CA LYS A 96 -21.21 -26.79 22.18
C LYS A 96 -20.05 -27.15 21.26
N ASP A 97 -20.33 -27.32 19.98
CA ASP A 97 -19.40 -27.92 19.01
C ASP A 97 -18.75 -26.86 18.10
N TYR A 98 -19.37 -25.68 17.96
CA TYR A 98 -18.91 -24.60 17.09
C TYR A 98 -19.39 -23.22 17.56
N GLU A 99 -18.51 -22.22 17.42
CA GLU A 99 -18.81 -20.82 17.73
C GLU A 99 -19.66 -20.16 16.64
N ALA A 100 -20.30 -19.03 16.99
CA ALA A 100 -21.00 -18.19 16.04
C ALA A 100 -20.01 -17.62 15.00
N CYS A 101 -20.42 -17.57 13.73
CA CYS A 101 -19.58 -17.08 12.64
C CYS A 101 -19.13 -15.63 12.84
N SER A 102 -19.86 -14.83 13.64
CA SER A 102 -19.43 -13.50 14.08
C SER A 102 -18.15 -13.51 14.90
N THR A 103 -18.03 -14.44 15.83
CA THR A 103 -16.85 -14.54 16.70
C THR A 103 -15.68 -15.15 15.93
N TYR A 104 -15.96 -16.17 15.12
CA TYR A 104 -14.96 -16.77 14.24
C TYR A 104 -14.39 -15.75 13.23
N LEU A 105 -15.25 -15.04 12.50
CA LEU A 105 -14.84 -14.06 11.48
C LEU A 105 -14.08 -12.89 12.10
N ALA A 106 -14.50 -12.37 13.26
CA ALA A 106 -13.77 -11.32 13.95
C ALA A 106 -12.33 -11.75 14.28
N SER A 107 -12.17 -12.97 14.79
CA SER A 107 -10.85 -13.53 15.11
C SER A 107 -10.01 -13.81 13.85
N TYR A 108 -10.64 -14.35 12.81
CA TYR A 108 -10.03 -14.64 11.52
C TYR A 108 -9.54 -13.35 10.84
N TYR A 109 -10.38 -12.32 10.73
CA TYR A 109 -10.03 -11.03 10.14
C TYR A 109 -9.00 -10.29 10.98
N ALA A 110 -9.05 -10.34 12.31
CA ALA A 110 -8.02 -9.72 13.15
C ALA A 110 -6.64 -10.35 12.92
N ARG A 111 -6.56 -11.69 12.72
CA ARG A 111 -5.31 -12.37 12.37
C ARG A 111 -4.84 -11.97 10.97
N LYS A 112 -5.73 -12.03 9.96
CA LYS A 112 -5.41 -11.66 8.58
C LYS A 112 -4.99 -10.20 8.44
N GLY A 113 -5.62 -9.30 9.19
CA GLY A 113 -5.26 -7.88 9.27
C GLY A 113 -3.81 -7.67 9.71
N LYS A 114 -3.36 -8.41 10.72
CA LYS A 114 -1.96 -8.33 11.19
C LYS A 114 -0.95 -8.90 10.18
N GLU A 115 -1.34 -9.90 9.41
CA GLU A 115 -0.46 -10.58 8.45
C GLU A 115 -0.36 -9.85 7.11
N LEU A 116 -1.49 -9.35 6.61
CA LEU A 116 -1.65 -8.95 5.21
C LEU A 116 -1.91 -7.46 5.02
N CYS A 117 -2.26 -6.72 6.08
CA CYS A 117 -2.59 -5.31 5.96
C CYS A 117 -1.47 -4.40 6.45
N PRO A 118 -1.23 -3.26 5.77
CA PRO A 118 -0.41 -2.18 6.29
C PRO A 118 -0.94 -1.68 7.65
N SER A 119 -0.07 -1.16 8.50
CA SER A 119 -0.45 -0.73 9.86
C SER A 119 -1.51 0.38 9.85
N HIS A 120 -1.51 1.23 8.82
CA HIS A 120 -2.47 2.32 8.63
C HIS A 120 -3.78 1.88 7.96
N LEU A 121 -3.89 0.61 7.55
CA LEU A 121 -5.08 -0.03 6.96
C LEU A 121 -5.38 -1.36 7.67
N SER A 122 -5.29 -1.40 9.00
CA SER A 122 -5.25 -2.65 9.77
C SER A 122 -6.50 -3.54 9.71
N SER A 123 -7.65 -3.01 9.26
CA SER A 123 -8.91 -3.74 9.18
C SER A 123 -8.99 -4.57 7.90
N TYR A 124 -8.87 -5.89 8.02
CA TYR A 124 -9.08 -6.84 6.92
C TYR A 124 -10.56 -7.18 6.75
N TYR A 125 -11.00 -7.33 5.51
CA TYR A 125 -12.31 -7.87 5.17
C TYR A 125 -12.32 -8.57 3.82
N GLU A 126 -13.35 -9.37 3.58
CA GLU A 126 -13.54 -10.13 2.35
C GLU A 126 -14.89 -9.79 1.72
N ASN A 127 -14.91 -9.61 0.40
CA ASN A 127 -16.13 -9.36 -0.35
C ASN A 127 -16.07 -10.08 -1.70
N LYS A 128 -17.03 -10.97 -1.95
CA LYS A 128 -17.19 -11.69 -3.24
C LYS A 128 -15.89 -12.34 -3.75
N GLY A 129 -15.18 -13.04 -2.87
CA GLY A 129 -13.94 -13.73 -3.25
C GLY A 129 -12.71 -12.83 -3.32
N VAL A 130 -12.82 -11.54 -2.94
CA VAL A 130 -11.69 -10.60 -2.95
C VAL A 130 -11.42 -10.09 -1.54
N SER A 131 -10.15 -10.11 -1.16
CA SER A 131 -9.66 -9.64 0.14
C SER A 131 -9.16 -8.20 0.05
N PHE A 132 -9.52 -7.40 1.05
CA PHE A 132 -9.18 -6.00 1.14
C PHE A 132 -8.71 -5.64 2.56
N CYS A 133 -8.01 -4.53 2.66
CA CYS A 133 -7.70 -3.87 3.92
C CYS A 133 -8.24 -2.44 3.88
N THR A 134 -8.69 -1.90 5.01
CA THR A 134 -9.24 -0.54 5.11
C THR A 134 -8.78 0.16 6.38
N ASN A 135 -8.83 1.49 6.41
CA ASN A 135 -8.70 2.24 7.66
C ASN A 135 -10.06 2.36 8.35
N GLY A 136 -10.17 1.94 9.60
CA GLY A 136 -11.36 2.10 10.45
C GLY A 136 -12.34 0.92 10.45
N SER A 137 -13.54 1.17 10.96
CA SER A 137 -14.55 0.13 11.23
C SER A 137 -15.14 -0.47 9.95
N LEU A 138 -15.52 -1.74 10.05
CA LEU A 138 -16.29 -2.44 9.03
C LEU A 138 -17.79 -2.22 9.23
N ALA A 139 -18.56 -2.40 8.17
CA ALA A 139 -20.01 -2.49 8.23
C ALA A 139 -20.44 -3.67 9.13
N PRO A 140 -21.69 -3.69 9.65
CA PRO A 140 -22.18 -4.77 10.51
C PRO A 140 -22.10 -6.17 9.90
N THR A 141 -22.11 -6.27 8.57
CA THR A 141 -21.95 -7.52 7.79
C THR A 141 -20.49 -7.97 7.67
N MET A 142 -19.54 -7.15 8.11
CA MET A 142 -18.08 -7.37 8.08
C MET A 142 -17.47 -7.59 6.69
N ASP A 143 -18.19 -7.26 5.62
CA ASP A 143 -17.79 -7.48 4.22
C ASP A 143 -17.51 -6.19 3.45
N ALA A 144 -17.58 -5.06 4.13
CA ALA A 144 -17.34 -3.76 3.58
C ALA A 144 -16.84 -2.81 4.68
N PRO A 145 -16.17 -1.70 4.31
CA PRO A 145 -15.95 -0.60 5.23
C PRO A 145 -17.30 -0.01 5.67
N MET A 146 -17.35 0.59 6.87
CA MET A 146 -18.51 1.31 7.36
C MET A 146 -18.93 2.49 6.46
N SER A 147 -17.96 3.11 5.77
CA SER A 147 -18.14 4.21 4.83
C SER A 147 -17.42 3.92 3.51
N HIS A 148 -18.08 4.20 2.39
CA HIS A 148 -17.50 4.05 1.06
C HIS A 148 -16.30 4.95 0.78
N THR A 149 -16.10 6.01 1.58
CA THR A 149 -14.95 6.92 1.47
C THR A 149 -13.71 6.46 2.24
N GLN A 150 -13.82 5.40 3.06
CA GLN A 150 -12.66 4.85 3.75
C GLN A 150 -11.63 4.36 2.73
N ARG A 151 -10.37 4.67 2.99
CA ARG A 151 -9.24 4.25 2.15
C ARG A 151 -9.12 2.74 2.27
N LYS A 152 -8.94 2.07 1.14
CA LYS A 152 -8.77 0.63 1.06
C LYS A 152 -7.69 0.24 0.07
N CYS A 153 -7.09 -0.92 0.28
CA CYS A 153 -6.19 -1.56 -0.66
C CYS A 153 -6.64 -3.02 -0.90
N LYS A 154 -6.25 -3.59 -2.04
CA LYS A 154 -6.52 -4.99 -2.39
C LYS A 154 -5.34 -5.87 -1.99
N VAL A 155 -5.59 -6.95 -1.25
CA VAL A 155 -4.51 -7.84 -0.75
C VAL A 155 -3.85 -8.62 -1.89
N ALA A 156 -4.64 -9.14 -2.83
CA ALA A 156 -4.14 -9.86 -4.02
C ALA A 156 -4.05 -8.94 -5.26
N GLY A 157 -3.49 -7.74 -5.09
CA GLY A 157 -3.27 -6.80 -6.19
C GLY A 157 -1.95 -7.04 -6.95
N GLY A 158 -0.97 -7.65 -6.27
CA GLY A 158 0.37 -7.88 -6.81
C GLY A 158 1.14 -6.58 -7.10
N TYR A 159 2.29 -6.72 -7.75
CA TYR A 159 3.20 -5.60 -8.01
C TYR A 159 2.82 -4.69 -9.19
N THR A 160 1.70 -4.93 -9.85
CA THR A 160 1.25 -4.13 -11.02
C THR A 160 0.24 -3.06 -10.63
N ASP A 161 -0.30 -3.13 -9.41
CA ASP A 161 -1.29 -2.20 -8.88
C ASP A 161 -0.68 -1.39 -7.73
N ALA A 162 -0.48 -0.09 -7.96
CA ALA A 162 0.07 0.83 -6.97
C ALA A 162 -0.82 0.98 -5.73
N THR A 163 -2.09 0.58 -5.82
CA THR A 163 -3.07 0.61 -4.71
C THR A 163 -3.22 -0.75 -4.02
N SER A 164 -2.36 -1.73 -4.34
CA SER A 164 -2.35 -3.02 -3.67
C SER A 164 -1.80 -2.93 -2.25
N CYS A 165 -2.28 -3.77 -1.34
CA CYS A 165 -1.77 -3.81 0.03
C CYS A 165 -0.32 -4.26 0.09
N GLU A 166 0.12 -5.06 -0.88
CA GLU A 166 1.51 -5.51 -1.00
C GLU A 166 2.45 -4.33 -1.27
N ILE A 167 2.07 -3.41 -2.16
CA ILE A 167 2.81 -2.17 -2.41
C ILE A 167 2.80 -1.25 -1.19
N GLU A 168 1.65 -1.07 -0.53
CA GLU A 168 1.56 -0.25 0.68
C GLU A 168 2.42 -0.81 1.83
N LEU A 169 2.47 -2.14 1.99
CA LEU A 169 3.34 -2.82 2.96
C LEU A 169 4.82 -2.64 2.63
N GLU A 170 5.20 -2.73 1.35
CA GLU A 170 6.58 -2.45 0.94
C GLU A 170 6.94 -0.97 1.19
N LEU A 171 6.03 -0.05 0.90
CA LEU A 171 6.20 1.38 1.14
C LEU A 171 6.37 1.69 2.64
N GLU A 172 5.62 1.02 3.51
CA GLU A 172 5.77 1.13 4.96
C GLU A 172 7.16 0.65 5.42
N LYS A 173 7.60 -0.53 4.95
CA LYS A 173 8.89 -1.14 5.30
C LYS A 173 10.10 -0.44 4.67
N PHE A 174 9.90 0.32 3.60
CA PHE A 174 10.96 1.01 2.89
C PHE A 174 11.71 1.97 3.83
N VAL A 175 13.01 1.78 4.01
CA VAL A 175 13.83 2.65 4.86
C VAL A 175 14.19 3.91 4.08
N CYS A 176 13.72 5.05 4.57
CA CYS A 176 14.02 6.35 3.99
C CYS A 176 15.52 6.72 4.17
N PRO A 177 16.17 7.33 3.15
CA PRO A 177 17.55 7.79 3.26
C PRO A 177 17.78 8.86 4.34
N SER A 178 16.79 9.73 4.56
CA SER A 178 16.83 10.89 5.45
C SER A 178 15.55 10.96 6.30
N PRO A 179 15.56 11.55 7.50
CA PRO A 179 14.35 11.71 8.31
C PRO A 179 13.21 12.49 7.64
N GLN A 180 13.53 13.44 6.75
CA GLN A 180 12.54 14.26 6.03
C GLN A 180 12.16 13.69 4.65
N CYS A 181 12.30 12.38 4.47
CA CYS A 181 12.03 11.70 3.22
C CYS A 181 10.52 11.52 3.00
N GLN A 182 10.08 11.78 1.77
CA GLN A 182 8.74 11.45 1.29
C GLN A 182 8.83 10.23 0.39
N LYS A 183 8.01 9.21 0.69
CA LYS A 183 7.94 7.98 -0.11
C LYS A 183 6.76 8.06 -1.06
N THR A 184 6.91 7.51 -2.26
CA THR A 184 5.84 7.47 -3.25
C THR A 184 5.90 6.20 -4.08
N ALA A 185 4.75 5.55 -4.27
CA ALA A 185 4.59 4.48 -5.25
C ALA A 185 4.29 5.11 -6.62
N LEU A 186 5.17 4.93 -7.58
CA LEU A 186 5.01 5.41 -8.94
C LEU A 186 4.31 4.35 -9.78
N PRO A 187 3.29 4.74 -10.58
CA PRO A 187 2.62 3.80 -11.47
C PRO A 187 3.63 3.23 -12.48
N GLY A 188 3.58 1.92 -12.67
CA GLY A 188 4.49 1.18 -13.54
C GLY A 188 4.11 -0.29 -13.54
N ASN A 189 4.69 -1.06 -14.45
CA ASN A 189 4.54 -2.51 -14.47
C ASN A 189 5.93 -3.17 -14.47
N PRO A 190 6.45 -3.58 -13.30
CA PRO A 190 5.87 -3.46 -11.96
C PRO A 190 5.94 -2.01 -11.41
N VAL A 191 5.22 -1.76 -10.32
CA VAL A 191 5.23 -0.50 -9.57
C VAL A 191 6.62 -0.26 -8.97
N LEU A 192 7.08 0.98 -9.10
CA LEU A 192 8.35 1.46 -8.55
C LEU A 192 8.11 2.23 -7.26
N LEU A 193 8.91 1.98 -6.24
CA LEU A 193 8.86 2.76 -5.00
C LEU A 193 10.01 3.77 -5.03
N SER A 194 9.68 5.03 -4.81
CA SER A 194 10.64 6.13 -4.83
C SER A 194 10.65 6.86 -3.50
N ALA A 195 11.79 7.46 -3.17
CA ALA A 195 11.95 8.40 -2.07
C ALA A 195 12.47 9.73 -2.61
N SER A 196 11.88 10.83 -2.15
CA SER A 196 12.39 12.19 -2.29
C SER A 196 12.90 12.68 -0.95
N PHE A 197 14.09 13.27 -0.89
CA PHE A 197 14.69 13.72 0.37
C PHE A 197 15.64 14.89 0.17
N LYS A 198 15.92 15.64 1.25
CA LYS A 198 16.95 16.69 1.27
C LYS A 198 18.26 16.17 1.86
N ASP A 199 19.38 16.58 1.28
CA ASP A 199 20.69 16.42 1.89
C ASP A 199 20.97 17.51 2.95
N LEU A 200 22.18 17.48 3.54
CA LEU A 200 22.62 18.44 4.56
C LEU A 200 22.72 19.89 4.04
N MET A 201 22.78 20.09 2.72
CA MET A 201 22.79 21.41 2.09
C MET A 201 21.39 21.88 1.70
N GLY A 202 20.35 21.09 1.98
CA GLY A 202 18.97 21.38 1.61
C GLY A 202 18.65 21.09 0.15
N ILE A 203 19.55 20.42 -0.59
CA ILE A 203 19.33 20.06 -2.00
C ILE A 203 18.44 18.82 -2.04
N TYR A 204 17.41 18.86 -2.88
CA TYR A 204 16.51 17.72 -3.09
C TYR A 204 17.15 16.67 -4.00
N HIS A 205 17.00 15.41 -3.59
CA HIS A 205 17.41 14.22 -4.32
C HIS A 205 16.25 13.23 -4.38
N SER A 206 16.27 12.38 -5.39
CA SER A 206 15.36 11.24 -5.50
C SER A 206 16.11 9.95 -5.76
N CYS A 207 15.54 8.85 -5.29
CA CYS A 207 16.07 7.50 -5.51
C CYS A 207 14.93 6.49 -5.48
N TYR A 208 15.20 5.26 -5.90
CA TYR A 208 14.26 4.14 -5.84
C TYR A 208 14.65 3.12 -4.77
N GLU A 209 13.64 2.52 -4.15
CA GLU A 209 13.86 1.39 -3.25
C GLU A 209 14.45 0.22 -4.03
N ASP A 210 15.58 -0.29 -3.55
CA ASP A 210 16.44 -1.24 -4.25
C ASP A 210 15.69 -2.47 -4.79
N LYS A 211 14.81 -3.08 -3.99
CA LYS A 211 14.04 -4.26 -4.44
C LYS A 211 13.06 -3.92 -5.54
N SER A 212 12.36 -2.78 -5.43
CA SER A 212 11.36 -2.32 -6.38
C SER A 212 11.99 -2.01 -7.73
N ILE A 213 13.13 -1.32 -7.76
CA ILE A 213 13.85 -1.05 -9.02
C ILE A 213 14.47 -2.32 -9.59
N PHE A 214 14.97 -3.25 -8.77
CA PHE A 214 15.45 -4.54 -9.27
C PHE A 214 14.33 -5.35 -9.93
N ARG A 215 13.15 -5.37 -9.32
CA ARG A 215 11.95 -6.02 -9.87
C ARG A 215 11.53 -5.37 -11.18
N TYR A 216 11.56 -4.04 -11.26
CA TYR A 216 11.26 -3.29 -12.47
C TYR A 216 12.24 -3.58 -13.60
N LEU A 217 13.54 -3.47 -13.34
CA LEU A 217 14.57 -3.73 -14.34
C LEU A 217 14.55 -5.19 -14.82
N ALA A 218 14.28 -6.14 -13.93
CA ALA A 218 14.11 -7.54 -14.31
C ALA A 218 12.89 -7.77 -15.21
N ALA A 219 11.79 -7.05 -14.99
CA ALA A 219 10.62 -7.15 -15.85
C ALA A 219 10.86 -6.56 -17.26
N ILE A 220 11.60 -5.46 -17.35
CA ILE A 220 11.83 -4.75 -18.63
C ILE A 220 12.98 -5.37 -19.43
N PHE A 221 14.09 -5.72 -18.78
CA PHE A 221 15.32 -6.16 -19.45
C PHE A 221 15.62 -7.67 -19.26
N GLY A 222 14.77 -8.38 -18.52
CA GLY A 222 14.94 -9.79 -18.17
C GLY A 222 15.75 -10.02 -16.89
N PRO A 223 15.78 -11.25 -16.35
CA PRO A 223 16.39 -11.55 -15.05
C PRO A 223 17.90 -11.27 -15.01
N ASP A 224 18.59 -11.37 -16.15
CA ASP A 224 20.04 -11.16 -16.27
C ASP A 224 20.41 -9.69 -16.55
N TRP A 225 19.50 -8.73 -16.35
CA TRP A 225 19.74 -7.33 -16.68
C TRP A 225 21.02 -6.80 -16.04
N LYS A 226 21.34 -7.21 -14.81
CA LYS A 226 22.56 -6.79 -14.09
C LYS A 226 23.83 -7.13 -14.85
N ALA A 227 23.88 -8.29 -15.49
CA ALA A 227 25.05 -8.73 -16.27
C ALA A 227 25.13 -8.03 -17.63
N LYS A 228 23.98 -7.58 -18.16
CA LYS A 228 23.87 -6.93 -19.48
C LYS A 228 23.97 -5.41 -19.41
N SER A 229 23.69 -4.80 -18.25
CA SER A 229 23.71 -3.35 -18.07
C SER A 229 25.07 -2.86 -17.59
N SER A 230 25.97 -2.54 -18.53
CA SER A 230 27.22 -1.84 -18.19
C SER A 230 27.00 -0.41 -17.72
N TRP A 231 25.82 0.16 -18.00
CA TRP A 231 25.44 1.54 -17.69
C TRP A 231 24.83 1.72 -16.30
N LEU A 232 24.48 0.64 -15.60
CA LEU A 232 23.84 0.71 -14.29
C LEU A 232 24.48 -0.27 -13.31
N ASN A 233 25.29 0.26 -12.40
CA ASN A 233 25.88 -0.51 -11.31
C ASN A 233 25.09 -0.27 -10.00
N PRO A 234 24.38 -1.28 -9.46
CA PRO A 234 23.63 -1.14 -8.21
C PRO A 234 24.43 -0.72 -6.99
N ASP A 235 25.73 -0.98 -6.99
CA ASP A 235 26.60 -0.70 -5.85
C ASP A 235 27.19 0.72 -5.89
N ARG A 236 26.98 1.45 -7.00
CA ARG A 236 27.61 2.75 -7.25
C ARG A 236 26.63 3.81 -7.73
N ASN A 237 25.52 3.43 -8.34
CA ASN A 237 24.59 4.39 -8.91
C ASN A 237 23.68 5.01 -7.84
N VAL A 238 23.63 6.34 -7.78
CA VAL A 238 22.83 7.07 -6.77
C VAL A 238 21.32 6.97 -6.97
N ILE A 239 20.87 6.37 -8.08
CA ILE A 239 19.46 6.06 -8.30
C ILE A 239 18.91 5.03 -7.30
N PHE A 240 19.78 4.21 -6.69
CA PHE A 240 19.41 3.25 -5.64
C PHE A 240 19.46 3.92 -4.28
N CYS A 241 18.39 3.82 -3.49
CA CYS A 241 18.31 4.54 -2.22
C CYS A 241 19.36 4.11 -1.19
N SER A 242 19.81 2.85 -1.22
CA SER A 242 20.93 2.43 -0.36
C SER A 242 22.23 3.17 -0.69
N ILE A 243 22.48 3.49 -1.95
CA ILE A 243 23.66 4.23 -2.41
C ILE A 243 23.47 5.74 -2.22
N ALA A 244 22.29 6.26 -2.56
CA ALA A 244 21.91 7.65 -2.34
C ALA A 244 22.12 8.05 -0.87
N LYS A 245 21.69 7.20 0.07
CA LYS A 245 21.92 7.40 1.51
C LYS A 245 23.40 7.48 1.84
N LYS A 246 24.19 6.48 1.42
CA LYS A 246 25.64 6.42 1.70
C LYS A 246 26.38 7.65 1.19
N TYR A 247 26.00 8.17 0.02
CA TYR A 247 26.66 9.30 -0.62
C TYR A 247 26.15 10.67 -0.12
N PHE A 248 24.83 10.91 -0.12
CA PHE A 248 24.28 12.22 0.20
C PHE A 248 24.12 12.46 1.70
N ILE A 249 23.84 11.41 2.49
CA ILE A 249 23.52 11.52 3.92
C ILE A 249 24.71 11.07 4.78
N ASP A 250 25.16 9.83 4.62
CA ASP A 250 26.16 9.24 5.52
C ASP A 250 27.60 9.69 5.18
N LYS A 251 27.82 10.22 3.97
CA LYS A 251 29.15 10.62 3.45
C LYS A 251 30.20 9.51 3.52
N THR A 252 29.76 8.26 3.40
CA THR A 252 30.64 7.07 3.42
C THR A 252 31.16 6.69 2.03
N LEU A 253 30.55 7.23 0.97
CA LEU A 253 31.03 7.14 -0.41
C LEU A 253 31.52 8.49 -0.91
N GLN A 254 32.61 8.48 -1.69
CA GLN A 254 33.17 9.64 -2.37
C GLN A 254 32.68 9.73 -3.82
N LYS A 255 32.84 10.92 -4.43
CA LYS A 255 32.38 11.21 -5.79
C LYS A 255 32.97 10.27 -6.85
N ASN A 256 34.23 9.85 -6.71
CA ASN A 256 34.88 8.91 -7.62
C ASN A 256 34.42 7.45 -7.45
N GLN A 257 33.63 7.16 -6.40
CA GLN A 257 33.11 5.82 -6.12
C GLN A 257 31.67 5.64 -6.59
N ILE A 258 31.00 6.70 -7.04
CA ILE A 258 29.61 6.64 -7.52
C ILE A 258 29.54 6.81 -9.04
N ASP A 259 28.46 6.29 -9.59
CA ASP A 259 28.01 6.56 -10.95
C ASP A 259 26.78 7.48 -10.83
N ILE A 260 26.71 8.56 -11.61
CA ILE A 260 25.56 9.48 -11.66
C ILE A 260 24.87 9.29 -12.99
#